data_AF-A0A0P9E7G8-F1
#
_entry.id   AF-A0A0P9E7G8-F1
#
_cell.length_a   1.000
_cell.length_b   1.000
_cell.length_c   1.000
_cell.angle_alpha   90.00
_cell.angle_beta   90.00
_cell.angle_gamma   90.00
#
_symmetry.space_group_name_H-M   'P 1'
#
loop_
_entity.id
_entity.type
_entity.pdbx_description
1 polymer ?
#
loop_
_entity_poly.entity_id
_entity_poly.type
_entity_poly.pdbx_seq_one_letter_code
_entity_poly.pdbx_strand_id
1 'polypeptide(L)'
;MGIIEGFQRALGSRIGLIYMDAHGDFNTPETTPSGLIGGMDVAITAGRGPKELVEMFGRSPLLLEENIVLYGTRELDAVEEMVPSGI
;
A
#
# COMPACT_ATOMS: atom_id res chain seq x y z
N MET A 1 -2.29 5.37 -5.19
CA MET A 1 -2.01 4.58 -6.43
C MET A 1 -1.57 5.35 -7.69
N GLY A 2 -2.39 6.27 -8.25
CA GLY A 2 -2.14 6.84 -9.59
C GLY A 2 -0.81 7.61 -9.75
N ILE A 3 -0.33 8.24 -8.67
CA ILE A 3 0.98 8.92 -8.64
C ILE A 3 2.14 7.93 -8.88
N ILE A 4 2.10 6.77 -8.23
CA ILE A 4 3.11 5.70 -8.38
C ILE A 4 3.15 5.23 -9.84
N GLU A 5 1.98 4.96 -10.43
CA GLU A 5 1.89 4.55 -11.85
C GLU A 5 2.46 5.61 -12.79
N GLY A 6 2.11 6.88 -12.55
CA GLY A 6 2.62 8.01 -13.33
C GLY A 6 4.14 8.10 -13.30
N PHE A 7 4.75 8.01 -12.11
CA PHE A 7 6.20 8.04 -11.96
C PHE A 7 6.89 6.86 -12.64
N GLN A 8 6.41 5.62 -12.43
CA GLN A 8 7.01 4.45 -13.08
C GLN A 8 6.96 4.54 -14.61
N ARG A 9 5.85 5.07 -15.18
CA ARG A 9 5.75 5.30 -16.64
C ARG A 9 6.72 6.38 -17.13
N ALA A 10 6.81 7.49 -16.40
CA ALA A 10 7.65 8.62 -16.79
C ALA A 10 9.15 8.28 -16.70
N LEU A 11 9.54 7.52 -15.68
CA LEU A 11 10.94 7.14 -15.44
C LEU A 11 11.36 5.87 -16.20
N GLY A 12 10.40 5.02 -16.60
CA GLY A 12 10.68 3.74 -17.23
C GLY A 12 11.39 2.74 -16.31
N SER A 13 11.34 2.98 -14.98
CA SER A 13 12.04 2.19 -13.97
C SER A 13 11.12 1.92 -12.76
N ARG A 14 11.50 0.91 -11.97
CA ARG A 14 10.84 0.65 -10.68
C ARG A 14 11.20 1.75 -9.69
N ILE A 15 10.24 2.10 -8.83
CA ILE A 15 10.42 3.05 -7.73
C ILE A 15 10.17 2.37 -6.38
N GLY A 16 10.63 3.00 -5.30
CA GLY A 16 10.21 2.68 -3.93
C GLY A 16 9.28 3.76 -3.37
N LEU A 17 8.65 3.46 -2.25
CA LEU A 17 7.74 4.35 -1.52
C LEU A 17 8.24 4.53 -0.08
N ILE A 18 8.45 5.78 0.32
CA ILE A 18 8.49 6.14 1.74
C ILE A 18 7.13 6.74 2.06
N TYR A 19 6.31 6.00 2.81
CA TYR A 19 4.96 6.40 3.19
C TYR A 19 5.01 7.14 4.52
N MET A 20 4.81 8.46 4.47
CA MET A 20 4.87 9.32 5.64
C MET A 20 3.46 9.65 6.14
N ASP A 21 2.93 8.84 7.04
CA ASP A 21 1.59 9.02 7.61
C ASP A 21 1.54 8.52 9.07
N ALA A 22 0.52 8.93 9.82
CA ALA A 22 0.22 8.35 11.13
C ALA A 22 -0.28 6.91 11.01
N HIS A 23 -1.00 6.60 9.92
CA HIS A 23 -1.58 5.29 9.64
C HIS A 23 -0.66 4.46 8.74
N GLY A 24 -0.87 3.14 8.74
CA GLY A 24 -0.17 2.23 7.83
C GLY A 24 -0.83 2.15 6.46
N ASP A 25 -2.14 2.38 6.40
CA ASP A 25 -3.01 2.19 5.23
C ASP A 25 -2.76 0.85 4.52
N PHE A 26 -2.49 -0.18 5.32
CA PHE A 26 -2.12 -1.52 4.91
C PHE A 26 -3.23 -2.54 5.18
N ASN A 27 -4.45 -2.07 5.45
CA ASN A 27 -5.60 -2.95 5.57
C ASN A 27 -5.98 -3.59 4.23
N THR A 28 -6.63 -4.75 4.31
CA THR A 28 -7.38 -5.37 3.22
C THR A 28 -8.88 -5.30 3.52
N PRO A 29 -9.77 -5.68 2.58
CA PRO A 29 -11.22 -5.78 2.86
C PRO A 29 -11.55 -6.65 4.08
N GLU A 30 -10.71 -7.65 4.39
CA GLU A 30 -10.89 -8.56 5.51
C GLU A 30 -10.41 -7.98 6.85
N THR A 31 -9.48 -7.03 6.84
CA THR A 31 -8.86 -6.49 8.07
C THR A 31 -9.39 -5.13 8.48
N THR A 32 -9.92 -4.35 7.53
CA THR A 32 -10.39 -3.00 7.82
C THR A 32 -11.58 -3.00 8.79
N PRO A 33 -11.63 -2.09 9.78
CA PRO A 33 -12.81 -1.89 10.61
C PRO A 33 -13.87 -1.01 9.95
N SER A 34 -13.49 -0.20 8.95
CA SER A 34 -14.35 0.84 8.37
C SER A 34 -14.90 0.50 6.98
N GLY A 35 -14.22 -0.36 6.23
CA GLY A 35 -14.55 -0.60 4.82
C GLY A 35 -14.08 0.51 3.87
N LEU A 36 -13.41 1.55 4.38
CA LEU A 36 -12.95 2.67 3.56
C LEU A 36 -11.65 2.32 2.83
N ILE A 37 -11.65 2.54 1.51
CA ILE A 37 -10.49 2.29 0.64
C ILE A 37 -9.26 3.11 1.06
N GLY A 38 -9.45 4.29 1.67
CA GLY A 38 -8.35 5.13 2.13
C GLY A 38 -7.39 4.40 3.08
N GLY A 39 -7.91 3.52 3.95
CA GLY A 39 -7.09 2.71 4.86
C GLY A 39 -6.41 1.50 4.22
N MET A 40 -6.49 1.34 2.90
CA MET A 40 -5.96 0.20 2.14
C MET A 40 -4.98 0.63 1.05
N ASP A 41 -4.75 1.92 0.87
CA ASP A 41 -4.12 2.46 -0.33
C ASP A 41 -2.68 1.94 -0.50
N VAL A 42 -1.94 1.73 0.61
CA VAL A 42 -0.60 1.14 0.59
C VAL A 42 -0.65 -0.35 0.32
N ALA A 43 -1.55 -1.09 0.98
CA ALA A 43 -1.77 -2.53 0.72
C ALA A 43 -2.11 -2.80 -0.75
N ILE A 44 -2.98 -1.99 -1.35
CA ILE A 44 -3.37 -2.15 -2.76
C ILE A 44 -2.16 -1.94 -3.67
N THR A 45 -1.28 -0.97 -3.38
CA THR A 45 -0.05 -0.78 -4.16
C THR A 45 0.92 -1.97 -4.03
N ALA A 46 0.92 -2.64 -2.88
CA ALA A 46 1.65 -3.89 -2.63
C ALA A 46 0.94 -5.14 -3.20
N GLY A 47 -0.18 -4.96 -3.92
CA GLY A 47 -0.92 -6.05 -4.56
C GLY A 47 -1.90 -6.79 -3.64
N ARG A 48 -2.22 -6.23 -2.46
CA ARG A 48 -3.15 -6.80 -1.48
C ARG A 48 -4.46 -6.01 -1.49
N GLY A 49 -5.55 -6.62 -1.93
CA GLY A 49 -6.85 -5.97 -1.96
C GLY A 49 -7.75 -6.48 -3.09
N PRO A 50 -8.88 -5.78 -3.36
CA PRO A 50 -9.79 -6.15 -4.43
C PRO A 50 -9.08 -6.23 -5.78
N LYS A 51 -9.39 -7.26 -6.56
CA LYS A 51 -8.74 -7.55 -7.85
C LYS A 51 -8.77 -6.35 -8.78
N GLU A 52 -9.91 -5.68 -8.85
CA GLU A 52 -10.16 -4.51 -9.70
C GLU A 52 -9.22 -3.34 -9.38
N LEU A 53 -8.76 -3.21 -8.13
CA LEU A 53 -7.89 -2.13 -7.69
C LEU A 53 -6.41 -2.51 -7.86
N VAL A 54 -6.03 -3.72 -7.43
CA VAL A 54 -4.63 -4.17 -7.51
C VAL A 54 -4.18 -4.39 -8.97
N GLU A 55 -5.10 -4.74 -9.89
CA GLU A 55 -4.82 -4.90 -11.32
C GLU A 55 -5.23 -3.68 -12.17
N MET A 56 -5.65 -2.56 -11.55
CA MET A 56 -6.22 -1.40 -12.25
C MET A 56 -5.34 -0.85 -13.40
N PHE A 57 -4.01 -1.01 -13.31
CA PHE A 57 -3.06 -0.58 -14.34
C PHE A 57 -2.48 -1.74 -15.18
N GLY A 58 -3.16 -2.88 -15.21
CA GLY A 58 -2.79 -4.06 -15.99
C GLY A 58 -1.66 -4.89 -15.39
N ARG A 59 -1.24 -4.61 -14.16
CA ARG A 59 -0.23 -5.38 -13.42
C ARG A 59 -0.45 -5.26 -11.91
N SER A 60 -0.03 -6.29 -11.18
CA SER A 60 0.02 -6.34 -9.72
C SER A 60 1.25 -7.18 -9.30
N PRO A 61 1.99 -6.79 -8.25
CA PRO A 61 1.82 -5.55 -7.49
C PRO A 61 2.36 -4.32 -8.24
N LEU A 62 1.98 -3.11 -7.82
CA LEU A 62 2.56 -1.87 -8.36
C LEU A 62 3.92 -1.56 -7.74
N LEU A 63 4.09 -1.91 -6.46
CA LEU A 63 5.34 -1.84 -5.71
C LEU A 63 5.60 -3.20 -5.07
N LEU A 64 6.85 -3.66 -5.05
CA LEU A 64 7.22 -4.77 -4.18
C LEU A 64 7.16 -4.27 -2.73
N GLU A 65 6.65 -5.10 -1.84
CA GLU A 65 6.50 -4.76 -0.42
C GLU A 65 7.83 -4.38 0.24
N GLU A 66 8.92 -5.06 -0.13
CA GLU A 66 10.30 -4.74 0.31
C GLU A 66 10.81 -3.36 -0.13
N ASN A 67 10.11 -2.68 -1.05
CA ASN A 67 10.42 -1.32 -1.50
C ASN A 67 9.46 -0.27 -0.90
N ILE A 68 8.67 -0.65 0.10
CA ILE A 68 7.79 0.24 0.86
C ILE A 68 8.38 0.40 2.25
N VAL A 69 8.56 1.63 2.68
CA VAL A 69 8.98 1.97 4.05
C VAL A 69 7.91 2.86 4.66
N LEU A 70 7.39 2.46 5.82
CA LEU A 70 6.47 3.28 6.60
C LEU A 70 7.25 4.18 7.55
N TYR A 71 6.94 5.48 7.59
CA TYR A 71 7.64 6.43 8.45
C TYR A 71 6.67 7.36 9.19
N GLY A 72 6.80 7.42 10.51
CA GLY A 72 5.92 8.23 11.37
C GLY A 72 4.61 7.55 11.77
N THR A 73 4.45 6.29 11.35
CA THR A 73 3.33 5.42 11.68
C THR A 73 3.25 5.18 13.18
N ARG A 74 2.06 5.41 13.74
CA ARG A 74 1.79 5.33 15.19
C ARG A 74 0.32 5.05 15.51
N GLU A 75 -0.55 5.00 14.51
CA GLU A 75 -1.98 4.75 14.59
C GLU A 75 -2.33 3.60 13.64
N LEU A 76 -2.04 2.37 14.08
CA LEU A 76 -2.35 1.14 13.34
C LEU A 76 -3.62 0.49 13.88
N ASP A 77 -4.40 -0.12 13.00
CA ASP A 77 -5.42 -1.06 13.44
C ASP A 77 -4.77 -2.31 14.05
N ALA A 78 -5.44 -2.96 14.99
CA ALA A 78 -4.87 -4.08 15.75
C ALA A 78 -4.33 -5.21 14.85
N VAL A 79 -4.94 -5.44 13.68
CA VAL A 79 -4.48 -6.45 12.71
C VAL A 79 -3.25 -5.97 11.94
N GLU A 80 -3.14 -4.68 11.62
CA GLU A 80 -1.97 -4.12 10.96
C GLU A 80 -0.74 -4.16 11.89
N GLU A 81 -0.92 -3.93 13.20
CA GLU A 81 0.16 -3.97 14.20
C GLU A 81 0.74 -5.38 14.40
N MET A 82 -0.04 -6.43 14.12
CA MET A 82 0.43 -7.82 14.22
C MET A 82 1.41 -8.21 13.10
N VAL A 83 1.56 -7.39 12.06
CA VAL A 83 2.52 -7.63 10.99
C VAL A 83 3.92 -7.23 11.48
N PRO A 84 4.93 -8.13 11.44
CA PRO A 84 6.24 -7.87 12.03
C PRO A 84 6.88 -6.59 11.52
N SER A 85 7.53 -5.86 12.44
CA SER A 85 8.31 -4.64 12.21
C SER A 85 9.53 -4.94 11.33
N GLY A 86 9.29 -5.02 10.02
CA GLY A 86 10.29 -5.14 8.96
C GLY A 86 9.81 -4.56 7.63
N ILE A 87 8.70 -3.82 7.66
CA ILE A 87 8.21 -2.90 6.62
C ILE A 87 8.61 -1.49 7.05
#